data_AF-A0A0B6XZX6-F1
#
_entry.id   AF-A0A0B6XZX6-F1
#
_cell.length_a   1.000
_cell.length_b   1.000
_cell.length_c   1.000
_cell.angle_alpha   90.00
_cell.angle_beta   90.00
_cell.angle_gamma   90.00
#
_symmetry.space_group_name_H-M   'P 1'
#
loop_
_entity.id
_entity.type
_entity.pdbx_description
1 polymer ?
#
loop_
_entity_poly.entity_id
_entity_poly.type
_entity_poly.pdbx_seq_one_letter_code
_entity_poly.pdbx_strand_id
1 'polypeptide(L)'
;ASYATIAFQRMSVIATDFMYYFAVREFYVTSEVSEGMSGMRKSIVPILLIFNVGLFIVDHIHFQYNGILFGIMLLSITRIIQERCIEGAFWFAVLLNMKHIFIYMAPAWFIYLLRTSCFSAKRHVTMDRFSVSNFFNLASVVSLVFCVSFGPFIYMNQFYQLMSRLFPFKRGLVHAYWAPNFWALYSGADKICTSLGISIGLVNASRVPPASMTAGMVQEYSHTVLPSIIPGVTVVIVAFAMLPALILLWEQKTASAFIRTIVLCAFASFLFGWHVHEKAVLMMIIPMTLLVMQGKQYAKLFLIVGTTGFYSLFPLLFTPFENILKILLLMQSCIFSFISLGSIYRHDNYQRDPSISTTGNNFFGNLKSWQLPLLNIPESLYILGFVPLGLFNSLGFWLFSLNARLPFLPLMLTSLYCSLGLMYSFVEFYQLSVRMSTKLEDSNTEIVKPKKKRH
;
A
#
# COMPACT_ATOMS: atom_id res chain seq x y z
N ALA A 1 -9.13 -18.97 26.10
CA ALA A 1 -10.37 -19.24 25.34
C ALA A 1 -10.54 -20.74 25.16
N SER A 2 -11.76 -21.25 25.05
CA SER A 2 -11.99 -22.69 24.80
C SER A 2 -11.48 -23.08 23.40
N TYR A 3 -11.17 -24.36 23.18
CA TYR A 3 -10.82 -24.87 21.85
C TYR A 3 -11.91 -24.58 20.82
N ALA A 4 -13.19 -24.72 21.19
CA ALA A 4 -14.31 -24.40 20.33
C ALA A 4 -14.32 -22.92 19.92
N THR A 5 -14.01 -22.00 20.84
CA THR A 5 -13.92 -20.56 20.54
C THR A 5 -12.78 -20.26 19.57
N ILE A 6 -11.60 -20.86 19.78
CA ILE A 6 -10.43 -20.67 18.90
C ILE A 6 -10.71 -21.24 17.51
N ALA A 7 -11.33 -22.43 17.44
CA ALA A 7 -11.72 -23.06 16.19
C ALA A 7 -12.74 -22.20 15.44
N PHE A 8 -13.79 -21.73 16.13
CA PHE A 8 -14.79 -20.84 15.54
C PHE A 8 -14.14 -19.58 14.95
N GLN A 9 -13.29 -18.90 15.74
CA GLN A 9 -12.57 -17.71 15.30
C GLN A 9 -11.73 -17.96 14.04
N ARG A 10 -10.93 -19.03 14.03
CA ARG A 10 -10.08 -19.34 12.86
C ARG A 10 -10.90 -19.72 11.63
N MET A 11 -11.93 -20.55 11.81
CA MET A 11 -12.78 -21.00 10.71
C MET A 11 -13.62 -19.85 10.13
N SER A 12 -14.08 -18.90 10.95
CA SER A 12 -14.84 -17.75 10.46
C SER A 12 -13.97 -16.82 9.61
N VAL A 13 -12.70 -16.60 9.97
CA VAL A 13 -11.75 -15.84 9.11
C VAL A 13 -11.56 -16.55 7.77
N ILE A 14 -11.23 -17.85 7.80
CA ILE A 14 -11.05 -18.66 6.58
C ILE A 14 -12.32 -18.63 5.70
N ALA A 15 -13.49 -18.74 6.31
CA ALA A 15 -14.76 -18.69 5.58
C ALA A 15 -14.99 -17.33 4.89
N THR A 16 -14.61 -16.23 5.54
CA THR A 16 -14.74 -14.90 4.94
C THR A 16 -13.71 -14.63 3.83
N ASP A 17 -12.56 -15.32 3.85
CA ASP A 17 -11.51 -15.18 2.83
C ASP A 17 -11.92 -15.74 1.46
N PHE A 18 -12.97 -16.56 1.38
CA PHE A 18 -13.56 -16.94 0.10
C PHE A 18 -14.01 -15.72 -0.73
N MET A 19 -14.38 -14.61 -0.09
CA MET A 19 -14.67 -13.36 -0.79
C MET A 19 -13.42 -12.78 -1.48
N TYR A 20 -12.25 -12.87 -0.83
CA TYR A 20 -10.98 -12.48 -1.43
C TYR A 20 -10.65 -13.35 -2.64
N TYR A 21 -10.74 -14.66 -2.48
CA TYR A 21 -10.51 -15.61 -3.56
C TYR A 21 -11.44 -15.37 -4.75
N PHE A 22 -12.74 -15.15 -4.48
CA PHE A 22 -13.72 -14.82 -5.51
C PHE A 22 -13.33 -13.55 -6.28
N ALA A 23 -12.93 -12.48 -5.60
CA ALA A 23 -12.51 -11.24 -6.25
C ALA A 23 -11.25 -11.42 -7.12
N VAL A 24 -10.27 -12.20 -6.66
CA VAL A 24 -9.06 -12.53 -7.43
C VAL A 24 -9.41 -13.34 -8.68
N ARG A 25 -10.33 -14.31 -8.57
CA ARG A 25 -10.84 -15.08 -9.71
C ARG A 25 -11.54 -14.18 -10.72
N GLU A 26 -12.41 -13.28 -10.29
CA GLU A 26 -13.09 -12.33 -11.17
C GLU A 26 -12.11 -11.41 -11.89
N PHE A 27 -11.05 -10.96 -11.20
CA PHE A 27 -9.98 -10.18 -11.82
C PHE A 27 -9.25 -11.00 -12.90
N TYR A 28 -8.87 -12.24 -12.59
CA TYR A 28 -8.20 -13.14 -13.53
C TYR A 28 -8.99 -13.33 -14.84
N VAL A 29 -10.29 -13.61 -14.74
CA VAL A 29 -11.18 -13.79 -15.91
C VAL A 29 -11.29 -12.49 -16.71
N THR A 30 -11.34 -11.34 -16.04
CA THR A 30 -11.40 -10.03 -16.73
C THR A 30 -10.14 -9.76 -17.53
N SER A 31 -8.98 -10.04 -16.96
CA SER A 31 -7.69 -9.91 -17.65
C SER A 31 -7.54 -10.89 -18.81
N GLU A 32 -8.19 -12.05 -18.76
CA GLU A 32 -8.15 -13.06 -19.81
C GLU A 32 -8.78 -12.56 -21.13
N VAL A 33 -9.89 -11.84 -21.03
CA VAL A 33 -10.62 -11.28 -22.18
C VAL A 33 -9.88 -10.10 -22.81
N SER A 34 -9.16 -9.33 -22.01
CA SER A 34 -8.52 -8.07 -22.45
C SER A 34 -7.16 -8.25 -23.12
N GLU A 35 -6.37 -9.26 -22.73
CA GLU A 35 -5.00 -9.42 -23.22
C GLU A 35 -4.73 -10.88 -23.61
N GLY A 36 -4.36 -11.11 -24.88
CA GLY A 36 -3.93 -12.41 -25.41
C GLY A 36 -2.60 -12.94 -24.83
N MET A 37 -2.32 -12.68 -23.55
CA MET A 37 -1.14 -13.13 -22.82
C MET A 37 -1.11 -14.67 -22.71
N SER A 38 0.11 -15.22 -22.67
CA SER A 38 0.33 -16.65 -22.38
C SER A 38 -0.15 -17.02 -20.97
N GLY A 39 -0.64 -18.26 -20.79
CA GLY A 39 -1.26 -18.71 -19.54
C GLY A 39 -0.38 -18.53 -18.29
N MET A 40 0.93 -18.78 -18.39
CA MET A 40 1.87 -18.61 -17.28
C MET A 40 2.00 -17.14 -16.84
N ARG A 41 1.96 -16.21 -17.80
CA ARG A 41 2.05 -14.76 -17.53
C ARG A 41 0.79 -14.24 -16.82
N LYS A 42 -0.37 -14.83 -17.14
CA LYS A 42 -1.67 -14.50 -16.53
C LYS A 42 -1.79 -14.97 -15.08
N SER A 43 -1.19 -16.10 -14.72
CA SER A 43 -1.33 -16.69 -13.37
C SER A 43 -0.51 -15.99 -12.29
N ILE A 44 0.47 -15.15 -12.64
CA ILE A 44 1.40 -14.57 -11.66
C ILE A 44 0.72 -13.58 -10.72
N VAL A 45 -0.16 -12.71 -11.23
CA VAL A 45 -0.90 -11.75 -10.38
C VAL A 45 -1.82 -12.46 -9.38
N PRO A 46 -2.68 -13.42 -9.78
CA PRO A 46 -3.47 -14.21 -8.85
C PRO A 46 -2.63 -14.94 -7.79
N ILE A 47 -1.50 -15.54 -8.18
CA ILE A 47 -0.61 -16.24 -7.24
C ILE A 47 -0.02 -15.25 -6.22
N LEU A 48 0.44 -14.07 -6.66
CA LEU A 48 0.96 -13.03 -5.77
C LEU A 48 -0.11 -12.50 -4.79
N LEU A 49 -1.37 -12.43 -5.22
CA LEU A 49 -2.49 -12.01 -4.38
C LEU A 49 -2.89 -13.08 -3.37
N ILE A 50 -3.12 -14.33 -3.82
CA ILE A 50 -3.56 -15.44 -2.96
C ILE A 50 -2.50 -15.80 -1.92
N PHE A 51 -1.23 -15.83 -2.33
CA PHE A 51 -0.11 -16.12 -1.42
C PHE A 51 0.50 -14.84 -0.83
N ASN A 52 -0.30 -13.79 -0.64
CA ASN A 52 0.16 -12.56 -0.01
C ASN A 52 0.50 -12.80 1.47
N VAL A 53 1.79 -12.75 1.78
CA VAL A 53 2.32 -13.03 3.12
C VAL A 53 1.77 -12.09 4.18
N GLY A 54 1.64 -10.80 3.85
CA GLY A 54 1.16 -9.83 4.82
C GLY A 54 -0.31 -10.05 5.20
N LEU A 55 -1.17 -10.45 4.25
CA LEU A 55 -2.55 -10.86 4.58
C LEU A 55 -2.55 -12.09 5.48
N PHE A 56 -1.74 -13.10 5.15
CA PHE A 56 -1.65 -14.31 5.96
C PHE A 56 -1.24 -14.01 7.41
N ILE A 57 -0.22 -13.16 7.60
CA ILE A 57 0.25 -12.74 8.92
C ILE A 57 -0.86 -12.00 9.69
N VAL A 58 -1.52 -11.04 9.04
CA VAL A 58 -2.44 -10.15 9.72
C VAL A 58 -3.77 -10.84 10.05
N ASP A 59 -4.26 -11.74 9.20
CA ASP A 59 -5.57 -12.35 9.37
C ASP A 59 -5.51 -13.68 10.13
N HIS A 60 -4.61 -14.58 9.76
CA HIS A 60 -4.56 -15.93 10.34
C HIS A 60 -3.68 -16.05 11.58
N ILE A 61 -2.71 -15.13 11.76
CA ILE A 61 -1.86 -15.11 12.96
C ILE A 61 -2.32 -14.01 13.92
N HIS A 62 -2.44 -12.77 13.44
CA HIS A 62 -2.88 -11.63 14.25
C HIS A 62 -4.43 -11.55 14.42
N PHE A 63 -5.19 -12.50 13.86
CA PHE A 63 -6.65 -12.57 13.96
C PHE A 63 -7.37 -11.28 13.55
N GLN A 64 -7.48 -11.07 12.24
CA GLN A 64 -8.23 -9.97 11.64
C GLN A 64 -9.03 -10.46 10.44
N TYR A 65 -10.00 -9.65 10.02
CA TYR A 65 -10.84 -9.91 8.84
C TYR A 65 -10.45 -8.95 7.71
N ASN A 66 -9.17 -8.86 7.33
CA ASN A 66 -8.79 -7.96 6.23
C ASN A 66 -9.00 -8.61 4.85
N GLY A 67 -8.96 -9.94 4.74
CA GLY A 67 -9.14 -10.67 3.48
C GLY A 67 -10.49 -10.35 2.85
N ILE A 68 -11.59 -10.42 3.59
CA ILE A 68 -12.91 -9.97 3.09
C ILE A 68 -12.92 -8.51 2.66
N LEU A 69 -12.27 -7.61 3.40
CA LEU A 69 -12.22 -6.18 3.09
C LEU A 69 -11.45 -5.91 1.80
N PHE A 70 -10.27 -6.49 1.67
CA PHE A 70 -9.48 -6.40 0.44
C PHE A 70 -10.13 -7.16 -0.72
N GLY A 71 -10.93 -8.20 -0.44
CA GLY A 71 -11.74 -8.91 -1.42
C GLY A 71 -12.82 -8.01 -2.00
N ILE A 72 -13.56 -7.30 -1.15
CA ILE A 72 -14.55 -6.30 -1.58
C ILE A 72 -13.87 -5.14 -2.33
N MET A 73 -12.70 -4.68 -1.88
CA MET A 73 -11.91 -3.67 -2.58
C MET A 73 -11.53 -4.12 -4.00
N LEU A 74 -10.95 -5.32 -4.12
CA LEU A 74 -10.56 -5.90 -5.41
C LEU A 74 -11.78 -6.13 -6.30
N LEU A 75 -12.90 -6.61 -5.74
CA LEU A 75 -14.14 -6.79 -6.48
C LEU A 75 -14.67 -5.45 -7.01
N SER A 76 -14.65 -4.40 -6.20
CA SER A 76 -15.01 -3.05 -6.63
C SER A 76 -14.13 -2.57 -7.79
N ILE A 77 -12.81 -2.73 -7.67
CA ILE A 77 -11.85 -2.39 -8.74
C ILE A 77 -12.17 -3.18 -10.02
N THR A 78 -12.35 -4.50 -9.90
CA THR A 78 -12.65 -5.39 -11.04
C THR A 78 -13.97 -5.01 -11.72
N ARG A 79 -15.03 -4.70 -10.96
CA ARG A 79 -16.31 -4.23 -11.55
C ARG A 79 -16.14 -2.92 -12.31
N ILE A 80 -15.32 -2.01 -11.82
CA ILE A 80 -14.99 -0.77 -12.53
C ILE A 80 -14.20 -1.04 -13.81
N ILE A 81 -13.23 -1.95 -13.78
CA ILE A 81 -12.46 -2.37 -14.98
C ILE A 81 -13.39 -2.99 -16.04
N GLN A 82 -14.41 -3.74 -15.61
CA GLN A 82 -15.44 -4.30 -16.48
C GLN A 82 -16.49 -3.27 -16.94
N GLU A 83 -16.22 -1.97 -16.76
CA GLU A 83 -17.12 -0.84 -17.07
C GLU A 83 -18.44 -0.81 -16.27
N ARG A 84 -18.59 -1.69 -15.27
CA ARG A 84 -19.75 -1.76 -14.36
C ARG A 84 -19.56 -0.82 -13.17
N CYS A 85 -19.55 0.48 -13.46
CA CYS A 85 -19.25 1.53 -12.49
C CYS A 85 -20.21 1.57 -11.28
N ILE A 86 -21.50 1.30 -11.49
CA ILE A 86 -22.51 1.32 -10.42
C ILE A 86 -22.26 0.19 -9.41
N GLU A 87 -22.00 -1.04 -9.89
CA GLU A 87 -21.62 -2.16 -9.02
C GLU A 87 -20.31 -1.87 -8.27
N GLY A 88 -19.34 -1.27 -8.97
CA GLY A 88 -18.09 -0.84 -8.36
C GLY A 88 -18.29 0.14 -7.21
N ALA A 89 -19.15 1.15 -7.41
CA ALA A 89 -19.50 2.15 -6.40
C ALA A 89 -20.24 1.54 -5.21
N PHE A 90 -21.17 0.62 -5.47
CA PHE A 90 -21.87 -0.14 -4.43
C PHE A 90 -20.89 -0.89 -3.53
N TRP A 91 -19.99 -1.70 -4.10
CA TRP A 91 -19.02 -2.48 -3.33
C TRP A 91 -18.05 -1.59 -2.54
N PHE A 92 -17.61 -0.46 -3.11
CA PHE A 92 -16.76 0.47 -2.38
C PHE A 92 -17.50 1.17 -1.23
N ALA A 93 -18.78 1.52 -1.42
CA ALA A 93 -19.61 2.08 -0.35
C ALA A 93 -19.79 1.06 0.80
N VAL A 94 -20.01 -0.22 0.47
CA VAL A 94 -20.07 -1.31 1.47
C VAL A 94 -18.74 -1.39 2.23
N LEU A 95 -17.60 -1.36 1.51
CA LEU A 95 -16.27 -1.40 2.11
C LEU A 95 -16.02 -0.27 3.12
N LEU A 96 -16.41 0.97 2.77
CA LEU A 96 -16.28 2.13 3.67
C LEU A 96 -17.10 1.94 4.96
N ASN A 97 -18.28 1.34 4.85
CA ASN A 97 -19.13 1.03 6.00
C ASN A 97 -18.59 -0.14 6.85
N MET A 98 -17.86 -1.08 6.25
CA MET A 98 -17.20 -2.16 6.99
C MET A 98 -15.94 -1.68 7.73
N LYS A 99 -15.10 -0.85 7.07
CA LYS A 99 -13.91 -0.28 7.70
C LYS A 99 -13.57 1.09 7.11
N HIS A 100 -13.68 2.13 7.93
CA HIS A 100 -13.47 3.51 7.50
C HIS A 100 -12.04 3.83 7.04
N ILE A 101 -11.03 3.01 7.34
CA ILE A 101 -9.64 3.24 6.90
C ILE A 101 -9.51 3.34 5.36
N PHE A 102 -10.43 2.72 4.61
CA PHE A 102 -10.47 2.79 3.15
C PHE A 102 -10.85 4.19 2.63
N ILE A 103 -11.29 5.11 3.50
CA ILE A 103 -11.53 6.52 3.13
C ILE A 103 -10.30 7.19 2.53
N TYR A 104 -9.10 6.73 2.90
CA TYR A 104 -7.82 7.18 2.37
C TYR A 104 -7.69 7.01 0.86
N MET A 105 -8.40 6.03 0.28
CA MET A 105 -8.39 5.79 -1.17
C MET A 105 -9.67 6.29 -1.86
N ALA A 106 -10.70 6.70 -1.10
CA ALA A 106 -11.97 7.16 -1.63
C ALA A 106 -11.87 8.30 -2.66
N PRO A 107 -10.93 9.27 -2.56
CA PRO A 107 -10.76 10.29 -3.59
C PRO A 107 -10.55 9.73 -5.00
N ALA A 108 -9.82 8.61 -5.14
CA ALA A 108 -9.60 7.96 -6.43
C ALA A 108 -10.90 7.42 -7.04
N TRP A 109 -11.73 6.72 -6.23
CA TRP A 109 -13.05 6.23 -6.66
C TRP A 109 -13.97 7.39 -7.04
N PHE A 110 -14.03 8.42 -6.20
CA PHE A 110 -14.89 9.57 -6.44
C PHE A 110 -14.56 10.25 -7.77
N ILE A 111 -13.30 10.63 -7.98
CA ILE A 111 -12.86 11.31 -9.20
C ILE A 111 -13.06 10.42 -10.43
N TYR A 112 -12.74 9.12 -10.36
CA TYR A 112 -12.91 8.21 -11.49
C TYR A 112 -14.38 8.03 -11.88
N LEU A 113 -15.25 7.72 -10.92
CA LEU A 113 -16.66 7.48 -11.17
C LEU A 113 -17.37 8.76 -11.62
N LEU A 114 -17.05 9.90 -11.01
CA LEU A 114 -17.56 11.19 -11.44
C LEU A 114 -17.16 11.46 -12.89
N ARG A 115 -15.88 11.29 -13.23
CA ARG A 115 -15.35 11.57 -14.57
C ARG A 115 -15.89 10.62 -15.65
N THR A 116 -16.00 9.34 -15.34
CA THR A 116 -16.37 8.30 -16.31
C THR A 116 -17.88 8.18 -16.46
N SER A 117 -18.63 8.18 -15.36
CA SER A 117 -20.08 7.99 -15.39
C SER A 117 -20.85 9.28 -15.63
N CYS A 118 -20.38 10.44 -15.13
CA CYS A 118 -21.14 11.69 -15.23
C CYS A 118 -20.73 12.56 -16.41
N PHE A 119 -19.52 12.43 -16.97
CA PHE A 119 -19.05 13.24 -18.10
C PHE A 119 -18.88 12.42 -19.39
N SER A 120 -19.80 12.63 -20.33
CA SER A 120 -19.88 11.93 -21.62
C SER A 120 -18.71 12.27 -22.59
N ALA A 121 -18.03 13.40 -22.41
CA ALA A 121 -17.03 13.87 -23.37
C ALA A 121 -15.68 13.11 -23.34
N LYS A 122 -15.17 12.76 -24.54
CA LYS A 122 -13.91 12.04 -24.76
C LYS A 122 -12.62 12.85 -24.52
N ARG A 123 -12.64 14.19 -24.46
CA ARG A 123 -11.43 15.01 -24.23
C ARG A 123 -11.67 16.23 -23.33
N HIS A 124 -12.24 17.32 -23.84
CA HIS A 124 -12.49 18.51 -23.02
C HIS A 124 -13.75 18.35 -22.18
N VAL A 125 -13.61 18.59 -20.87
CA VAL A 125 -14.73 18.71 -19.96
C VAL A 125 -15.30 20.12 -20.11
N THR A 126 -16.33 20.27 -20.93
CA THR A 126 -17.24 21.40 -20.77
C THR A 126 -18.28 20.99 -19.73
N MET A 127 -18.58 21.89 -18.78
CA MET A 127 -19.61 21.66 -17.75
C MET A 127 -20.98 21.36 -18.37
N ASP A 128 -21.19 21.79 -19.61
CA ASP A 128 -22.42 21.63 -20.39
C ASP A 128 -22.75 20.18 -20.80
N ARG A 129 -21.82 19.22 -20.59
CA ARG A 129 -22.06 17.78 -20.87
C ARG A 129 -22.13 16.91 -19.62
N PHE A 130 -22.50 17.50 -18.49
CA PHE A 130 -22.74 16.78 -17.24
C PHE A 130 -24.08 16.01 -17.31
N SER A 131 -24.02 14.69 -17.16
CA SER A 131 -25.20 13.84 -17.05
C SER A 131 -25.70 13.84 -15.60
N VAL A 132 -26.67 14.70 -15.33
CA VAL A 132 -27.34 14.80 -14.02
C VAL A 132 -27.99 13.47 -13.63
N SER A 133 -28.58 12.75 -14.59
CA SER A 133 -29.22 11.45 -14.36
C SER A 133 -28.22 10.40 -13.84
N ASN A 134 -27.05 10.28 -14.47
CA ASN A 134 -26.02 9.32 -14.04
C ASN A 134 -25.46 9.67 -12.66
N PHE A 135 -25.32 10.96 -12.37
CA PHE A 135 -24.90 11.42 -11.05
C PHE A 135 -25.90 11.02 -9.97
N PHE A 136 -27.19 11.27 -10.18
CA PHE A 136 -28.22 10.85 -9.21
C PHE A 136 -28.34 9.34 -9.09
N ASN A 137 -28.17 8.58 -10.19
CA ASN A 137 -28.12 7.12 -10.12
C ASN A 137 -26.96 6.65 -9.23
N LEU A 138 -25.75 7.18 -9.44
CA LEU A 138 -24.58 6.85 -8.62
C LEU A 138 -24.78 7.26 -7.15
N ALA A 139 -25.23 8.49 -6.92
CA ALA A 139 -25.48 9.02 -5.59
C ALA A 139 -26.55 8.20 -4.86
N SER A 140 -27.63 7.79 -5.54
CA SER A 140 -28.70 6.99 -4.96
C SER A 140 -28.20 5.65 -4.41
N VAL A 141 -27.32 4.96 -5.14
CA VAL A 141 -26.76 3.67 -4.72
C VAL A 141 -25.86 3.85 -3.51
N VAL A 142 -25.00 4.88 -3.51
CA VAL A 142 -24.13 5.18 -2.36
C VAL A 142 -24.98 5.56 -1.14
N SER A 143 -25.92 6.49 -1.30
CA SER A 143 -26.84 6.93 -0.24
C SER A 143 -27.64 5.77 0.33
N LEU A 144 -28.13 4.85 -0.50
CA LEU A 144 -28.86 3.66 -0.05
C LEU A 144 -28.01 2.82 0.91
N VAL A 145 -26.75 2.53 0.56
CA VAL A 145 -25.85 1.74 1.41
C VAL A 145 -25.61 2.44 2.75
N PHE A 146 -25.35 3.75 2.75
CA PHE A 146 -25.14 4.52 3.98
C PHE A 146 -26.43 4.62 4.81
N CYS A 147 -27.60 4.76 4.19
CA CYS A 147 -28.89 4.77 4.88
C CYS A 147 -29.18 3.41 5.54
N VAL A 148 -28.91 2.29 4.87
CA VAL A 148 -29.09 0.95 5.44
C VAL A 148 -28.14 0.72 6.62
N SER A 149 -26.89 1.18 6.50
CA SER A 149 -25.86 1.02 7.54
C SER A 149 -26.08 1.92 8.76
N PHE A 150 -26.25 3.23 8.54
CA PHE A 150 -26.33 4.23 9.61
C PHE A 150 -27.77 4.55 10.05
N GLY A 151 -28.79 4.24 9.23
CA GLY A 151 -30.20 4.52 9.52
C GLY A 151 -30.69 3.97 10.86
N PRO A 152 -30.40 2.70 11.23
CA PRO A 152 -30.79 2.17 12.53
C PRO A 152 -30.20 2.95 13.71
N PHE A 153 -28.96 3.42 13.61
CA PHE A 153 -28.32 4.22 14.67
C PHE A 153 -28.88 5.63 14.77
N ILE A 154 -29.32 6.22 13.65
CA ILE A 154 -30.02 7.50 13.64
C ILE A 154 -31.39 7.33 14.32
N TYR A 155 -32.14 6.29 13.96
CA TYR A 155 -33.42 5.97 14.59
C TYR A 155 -33.30 5.75 16.11
N MET A 156 -32.22 5.09 16.55
CA MET A 156 -31.94 4.86 17.97
C MET A 156 -31.32 6.06 18.70
N ASN A 157 -31.16 7.22 18.05
CA ASN A 157 -30.47 8.41 18.60
C ASN A 157 -29.02 8.14 19.07
N GLN A 158 -28.34 7.14 18.49
CA GLN A 158 -26.96 6.75 18.85
C GLN A 158 -25.91 7.23 17.84
N PHE A 159 -26.30 8.01 16.84
CA PHE A 159 -25.41 8.45 15.77
C PHE A 159 -24.16 9.19 16.28
N TYR A 160 -24.32 10.11 17.23
CA TYR A 160 -23.18 10.85 17.80
C TYR A 160 -22.19 9.92 18.52
N GLN A 161 -22.70 8.95 19.28
CA GLN A 161 -21.88 7.98 19.99
C GLN A 161 -21.13 7.04 19.03
N LEU A 162 -21.75 6.69 17.90
CA LEU A 162 -21.10 5.92 16.85
C LEU A 162 -19.96 6.72 16.21
N MET A 163 -20.19 7.98 15.85
CA MET A 163 -19.18 8.85 15.23
C MET A 163 -17.98 9.11 16.14
N SER A 164 -18.21 9.33 17.44
CA SER A 164 -17.13 9.55 18.42
C SER A 164 -16.24 8.31 18.62
N ARG A 165 -16.79 7.10 18.42
CA ARG A 165 -16.03 5.84 18.45
C ARG A 165 -15.33 5.54 17.12
N LEU A 166 -15.93 5.92 15.99
CA LEU A 166 -15.32 5.72 14.68
C LEU A 166 -14.06 6.58 14.51
N PHE A 167 -14.11 7.84 14.97
CA PHE A 167 -13.02 8.81 14.85
C PHE A 167 -12.49 9.24 16.23
N PRO A 168 -11.69 8.41 16.92
CA PRO A 168 -11.14 8.74 18.22
C PRO A 168 -9.96 9.72 18.08
N PHE A 169 -10.20 11.01 18.34
CA PHE A 169 -9.18 12.07 18.18
C PHE A 169 -8.05 12.06 19.23
N LYS A 170 -8.14 11.23 20.28
CA LYS A 170 -7.18 11.23 21.41
C LYS A 170 -5.92 10.39 21.18
N ARG A 171 -5.52 10.15 19.93
CA ARG A 171 -4.39 9.25 19.60
C ARG A 171 -3.21 10.06 19.11
N GLY A 172 -2.02 9.79 19.67
CA GLY A 172 -0.76 10.43 19.25
C GLY A 172 -0.34 10.09 17.82
N LEU A 173 0.55 10.91 17.25
CA LEU A 173 1.05 10.79 15.87
C LEU A 173 1.70 9.42 15.60
N VAL A 174 2.54 8.96 16.53
CA VAL A 174 3.27 7.69 16.45
C VAL A 174 2.96 6.87 17.71
N HIS A 175 2.77 5.55 17.55
CA HIS A 175 2.49 4.61 18.66
C HIS A 175 3.74 3.84 19.07
N ALA A 176 3.64 2.95 20.08
CA ALA A 176 4.79 2.23 20.64
C ALA A 176 5.64 1.48 19.59
N TYR A 177 5.02 0.94 18.54
CA TYR A 177 5.71 0.53 17.32
C TYR A 177 5.49 1.60 16.24
N TRP A 178 6.59 2.14 15.74
CA TRP A 178 6.55 3.16 14.70
C TRP A 178 6.21 2.48 13.37
N ALA A 179 5.04 2.77 12.79
CA ALA A 179 4.77 2.37 11.42
C ALA A 179 5.85 2.95 10.51
N PRO A 180 6.34 2.20 9.50
CA PRO A 180 7.47 2.61 8.66
C PRO A 180 7.10 3.71 7.67
N ASN A 181 6.79 4.90 8.18
CA ASN A 181 6.32 6.05 7.43
C ASN A 181 7.21 7.27 7.68
N PHE A 182 6.90 8.40 7.01
CA PHE A 182 7.70 9.63 7.13
C PHE A 182 7.89 10.07 8.59
N TRP A 183 6.88 9.89 9.43
CA TRP A 183 6.92 10.27 10.84
C TRP A 183 7.85 9.39 11.68
N ALA A 184 8.13 8.15 11.27
CA ALA A 184 9.17 7.34 11.89
C ALA A 184 10.56 7.94 11.65
N LEU A 185 10.86 8.36 10.41
CA LEU A 185 12.12 9.05 10.10
C LEU A 185 12.23 10.37 10.85
N TYR A 186 11.14 11.14 10.89
CA TYR A 186 11.08 12.40 11.63
C TYR A 186 11.36 12.19 13.13
N SER A 187 10.72 11.20 13.75
CA SER A 187 10.92 10.88 15.17
C SER A 187 12.30 10.27 15.44
N GLY A 188 12.85 9.49 14.51
CA GLY A 188 14.23 9.00 14.56
C GLY A 188 15.25 10.14 14.51
N ALA A 189 15.03 11.13 13.62
CA ALA A 189 15.85 12.32 13.55
C ALA A 189 15.79 13.14 14.86
N ASP A 190 14.59 13.33 15.43
CA ASP A 190 14.42 13.98 16.74
C ASP A 190 15.24 13.28 17.84
N LYS A 191 15.24 11.94 17.87
CA LYS A 191 16.04 11.16 18.83
C LYS A 191 17.55 11.32 18.61
N ILE A 192 18.01 11.30 17.36
CA ILE A 192 19.43 11.51 17.03
C ILE A 192 19.86 12.92 17.44
N CYS A 193 19.07 13.95 17.09
CA CYS A 193 19.32 15.33 17.48
C CYS A 193 19.31 15.51 18.99
N THR A 194 18.38 14.87 19.71
CA THR A 194 18.35 14.89 21.18
C THR A 194 19.61 14.27 21.77
N SER A 195 20.03 13.09 21.27
CA SER A 195 21.24 12.41 21.74
C SER A 195 22.50 13.25 21.49
N LEU A 196 22.63 13.86 20.31
CA LEU A 196 23.75 14.75 19.99
C LEU A 196 23.71 16.03 20.83
N GLY A 197 22.53 16.61 21.05
CA GLY A 197 22.33 17.81 21.85
C GLY A 197 22.69 17.60 23.33
N ILE A 198 22.43 16.42 23.89
CA ILE A 198 22.89 16.04 25.24
C ILE A 198 24.42 15.91 25.25
N SER A 199 25.00 15.21 24.27
CA SER A 199 26.46 15.03 24.19
C SER A 199 27.23 16.34 24.07
N ILE A 200 26.65 17.36 23.42
CA ILE A 200 27.24 18.69 23.23
C ILE A 200 26.87 19.66 24.37
N GLY A 201 25.98 19.26 25.29
CA GLY A 201 25.54 20.10 26.42
C GLY A 201 24.52 21.19 26.07
N LEU A 202 23.94 21.14 24.86
CA LEU A 202 22.90 22.07 24.41
C LEU A 202 21.51 21.71 24.95
N VAL A 203 21.30 20.43 25.30
CA VAL A 203 20.03 19.92 25.83
C VAL A 203 20.27 19.33 27.22
N ASN A 204 19.58 19.87 28.22
CA ASN A 204 19.63 19.33 29.57
C ASN A 204 18.99 17.94 29.61
N ALA A 205 19.78 16.92 29.96
CA ALA A 205 19.32 15.53 30.08
C ALA A 205 18.11 15.37 31.04
N SER A 206 17.97 16.27 32.02
CA SER A 206 16.85 16.30 32.98
C SER A 206 15.51 16.74 32.41
N ARG A 207 15.48 17.35 31.21
CA ARG A 207 14.24 17.75 30.51
C ARG A 207 13.75 16.71 29.50
N VAL A 208 14.51 15.64 29.28
CA VAL A 208 14.12 14.58 28.35
C VAL A 208 13.24 13.57 29.10
N PRO A 209 11.99 13.37 28.67
CA PRO A 209 11.15 12.33 29.27
C PRO A 209 11.86 10.98 29.18
N PRO A 210 11.86 10.16 30.24
CA PRO A 210 12.40 8.80 30.14
C PRO A 210 11.71 8.08 28.98
N ALA A 211 12.43 7.19 28.29
CA ALA A 211 11.95 6.44 27.12
C ALA A 211 10.83 5.44 27.51
N SER A 212 9.69 5.97 27.93
CA SER A 212 8.48 5.27 28.28
C SER A 212 7.66 5.09 27.01
N MET A 213 8.12 4.23 26.11
CA MET A 213 7.24 3.59 25.12
C MET A 213 6.58 2.38 25.78
N THR A 214 5.95 2.60 26.94
CA THR A 214 5.32 1.53 27.72
C THR A 214 4.08 1.03 26.98
N ALA A 215 4.07 -0.29 26.79
CA ALA A 215 3.06 -1.10 26.10
C ALA A 215 1.62 -0.57 26.20
N GLY A 216 1.12 0.02 25.12
CA GLY A 216 -0.32 0.14 24.86
C GLY A 216 -1.08 1.26 25.59
N MET A 217 -0.43 2.12 26.39
CA MET A 217 -1.08 3.35 26.87
C MET A 217 -0.92 4.47 25.84
N VAL A 218 -2.04 5.07 25.45
CA VAL A 218 -2.14 6.14 24.45
C VAL A 218 -1.54 7.42 25.04
N GLN A 219 -0.21 7.55 25.00
CA GLN A 219 0.48 8.78 25.35
C GLN A 219 0.85 9.53 24.07
N GLU A 220 0.55 10.83 24.04
CA GLU A 220 0.96 11.73 22.97
C GLU A 220 2.49 11.90 23.04
N TYR A 221 3.21 11.37 22.05
CA TYR A 221 4.64 11.61 21.96
C TYR A 221 4.89 13.07 21.57
N SER A 222 5.48 13.85 22.48
CA SER A 222 5.98 15.19 22.19
C SER A 222 7.43 15.10 21.71
N HIS A 223 7.70 15.55 20.48
CA HIS A 223 9.06 15.74 19.97
C HIS A 223 9.84 16.71 20.86
N THR A 224 11.12 16.40 21.11
CA THR A 224 11.94 17.13 22.08
C THR A 224 12.69 18.30 21.45
N VAL A 225 13.15 18.12 20.20
CA VAL A 225 13.90 19.12 19.43
C VAL A 225 13.07 19.61 18.26
N LEU A 226 12.41 18.69 17.55
CA LEU A 226 11.57 19.00 16.40
C LEU A 226 10.16 19.48 16.83
N PRO A 227 9.46 20.28 16.01
CA PRO A 227 8.12 20.75 16.34
C PRO A 227 7.10 19.61 16.39
N SER A 228 6.23 19.64 17.40
CA SER A 228 5.09 18.73 17.49
C SER A 228 4.09 19.01 16.37
N ILE A 229 3.77 17.99 15.59
CA ILE A 229 2.81 18.09 14.49
C ILE A 229 1.40 17.84 15.03
N ILE A 230 0.42 18.60 14.54
CA ILE A 230 -1.00 18.43 14.84
C ILE A 230 -1.72 17.67 13.71
N PRO A 231 -2.84 16.97 13.98
CA PRO A 231 -3.57 16.21 12.96
C PRO A 231 -3.93 17.03 11.72
N GLY A 232 -4.33 18.29 11.89
CA GLY A 232 -4.72 19.17 10.76
C GLY A 232 -3.60 19.37 9.74
N VAL A 233 -2.34 19.47 10.18
CA VAL A 233 -1.18 19.62 9.28
C VAL A 233 -1.00 18.36 8.43
N THR A 234 -1.14 17.17 9.03
CA THR A 234 -1.02 15.91 8.29
C THR A 234 -2.09 15.77 7.20
N VAL A 235 -3.34 16.20 7.48
CA VAL A 235 -4.43 16.19 6.49
C VAL A 235 -4.07 17.06 5.29
N VAL A 236 -3.53 18.26 5.53
CA VAL A 236 -3.09 19.17 4.45
C VAL A 236 -1.96 18.55 3.63
N ILE A 237 -0.95 17.96 4.29
CA ILE A 237 0.17 17.30 3.61
C ILE A 237 -0.32 16.13 2.75
N VAL A 238 -1.19 15.27 3.28
CA VAL A 238 -1.78 14.14 2.55
C VAL A 238 -2.59 14.63 1.35
N ALA A 239 -3.44 15.64 1.53
CA ALA A 239 -4.24 16.21 0.46
C ALA A 239 -3.36 16.78 -0.67
N PHE A 240 -2.32 17.52 -0.31
CA PHE A 240 -1.36 18.06 -1.28
C PHE A 240 -0.61 16.95 -2.02
N ALA A 241 -0.17 15.90 -1.31
CA ALA A 241 0.51 14.76 -1.91
C ALA A 241 -0.40 13.94 -2.86
N MET A 242 -1.72 13.90 -2.62
CA MET A 242 -2.67 13.22 -3.50
C MET A 242 -3.09 14.05 -4.72
N LEU A 243 -3.12 15.38 -4.58
CA LEU A 243 -3.80 16.27 -5.51
C LEU A 243 -3.36 16.09 -6.97
N PRO A 244 -2.06 16.04 -7.31
CA PRO A 244 -1.67 15.89 -8.71
C PRO A 244 -2.07 14.52 -9.30
N ALA A 245 -2.06 13.45 -8.51
CA ALA A 245 -2.53 12.14 -8.96
C ALA A 245 -4.03 12.12 -9.28
N LEU A 246 -4.82 12.91 -8.54
CA LEU A 246 -6.26 13.08 -8.79
C LEU A 246 -6.54 13.94 -10.02
N ILE A 247 -5.74 14.98 -10.25
CA ILE A 247 -5.84 15.82 -11.46
C ILE A 247 -5.53 14.97 -12.71
N LEU A 248 -4.44 14.20 -12.70
CA LEU A 248 -4.07 13.35 -13.83
C LEU A 248 -5.12 12.25 -14.10
N LEU A 249 -5.76 11.73 -13.04
CA LEU A 249 -6.84 10.75 -13.17
C LEU A 249 -8.06 11.33 -13.89
N TRP A 250 -8.42 12.58 -13.57
CA TRP A 250 -9.51 13.29 -14.21
C TRP A 250 -9.31 13.42 -15.72
N GLU A 251 -8.06 13.51 -16.18
CA GLU A 251 -7.72 13.68 -17.60
C GLU A 251 -7.73 12.35 -18.36
N GLN A 252 -7.17 11.27 -17.80
CA GLN A 252 -6.88 10.04 -18.56
C GLN A 252 -8.01 9.02 -18.65
N LYS A 253 -8.95 8.96 -17.70
CA LYS A 253 -10.05 7.97 -17.61
C LYS A 253 -9.69 6.47 -17.69
N THR A 254 -8.42 6.10 -17.84
CA THR A 254 -8.04 4.70 -18.03
C THR A 254 -8.09 3.91 -16.73
N ALA A 255 -8.40 2.62 -16.83
CA ALA A 255 -8.34 1.70 -15.69
C ALA A 255 -6.94 1.64 -15.05
N SER A 256 -5.88 1.73 -15.86
CA SER A 256 -4.50 1.82 -15.35
C SER A 256 -4.27 3.12 -14.56
N ALA A 257 -4.73 4.27 -15.05
CA ALA A 257 -4.68 5.53 -14.29
C ALA A 257 -5.43 5.41 -12.96
N PHE A 258 -6.61 4.79 -12.97
CA PHE A 258 -7.38 4.55 -11.75
C PHE A 258 -6.61 3.74 -10.71
N ILE A 259 -6.07 2.57 -11.07
CA ILE A 259 -5.31 1.74 -10.13
C ILE A 259 -4.05 2.47 -9.64
N ARG A 260 -3.33 3.21 -10.50
CA ARG A 260 -2.17 4.02 -10.08
C ARG A 260 -2.55 5.09 -9.06
N THR A 261 -3.67 5.78 -9.27
CA THR A 261 -4.15 6.79 -8.34
C THR A 261 -4.61 6.18 -7.02
N ILE A 262 -5.24 4.99 -7.02
CA ILE A 262 -5.53 4.25 -5.78
C ILE A 262 -4.25 4.00 -4.99
N VAL A 263 -3.22 3.45 -5.65
CA VAL A 263 -1.92 3.15 -5.03
C VAL A 263 -1.27 4.43 -4.49
N LEU A 264 -1.31 5.54 -5.23
CA LEU A 264 -0.78 6.84 -4.78
C LEU A 264 -1.54 7.41 -3.58
N CYS A 265 -2.87 7.33 -3.58
CA CYS A 265 -3.67 7.75 -2.43
C CYS A 265 -3.35 6.90 -1.19
N ALA A 266 -3.22 5.58 -1.35
CA ALA A 266 -2.82 4.69 -0.27
C ALA A 266 -1.41 5.02 0.24
N PHE A 267 -0.45 5.24 -0.66
CA PHE A 267 0.93 5.62 -0.32
C PHE A 267 1.00 6.96 0.44
N ALA A 268 0.36 8.00 -0.09
CA ALA A 268 0.35 9.33 0.51
C ALA A 268 -0.26 9.30 1.92
N SER A 269 -1.38 8.60 2.08
CA SER A 269 -2.03 8.44 3.39
C SER A 269 -1.18 7.61 4.35
N PHE A 270 -0.51 6.56 3.88
CA PHE A 270 0.34 5.73 4.72
C PHE A 270 1.58 6.49 5.21
N LEU A 271 2.22 7.26 4.32
CA LEU A 271 3.46 7.97 4.61
C LEU A 271 3.23 9.21 5.48
N PHE A 272 2.22 10.01 5.17
CA PHE A 272 2.01 11.31 5.80
C PHE A 272 0.78 11.38 6.69
N GLY A 273 -0.03 10.33 6.79
CA GLY A 273 -1.23 10.32 7.60
C GLY A 273 -0.97 10.42 9.09
N TRP A 274 -1.94 10.98 9.82
CA TRP A 274 -1.97 10.91 11.28
C TRP A 274 -2.34 9.50 11.73
N HIS A 275 -1.63 9.01 12.74
CA HIS A 275 -1.98 7.77 13.42
C HIS A 275 -2.09 6.54 12.48
N VAL A 276 -1.08 6.35 11.65
CA VAL A 276 -1.02 5.19 10.74
C VAL A 276 -0.41 3.99 11.44
N HIS A 277 -1.02 2.82 11.25
CA HIS A 277 -0.51 1.54 11.72
C HIS A 277 0.29 0.82 10.64
N GLU A 278 1.28 0.01 11.04
CA GLU A 278 2.11 -0.80 10.16
C GLU A 278 1.30 -1.70 9.21
N LYS A 279 0.17 -2.25 9.68
CA LYS A 279 -0.74 -3.12 8.90
C LYS A 279 -1.36 -2.41 7.69
N ALA A 280 -1.46 -1.09 7.74
CA ALA A 280 -2.01 -0.28 6.65
C ALA A 280 -1.16 -0.36 5.36
N VAL A 281 0.09 -0.85 5.46
CA VAL A 281 0.98 -1.10 4.32
C VAL A 281 0.35 -1.99 3.24
N LEU A 282 -0.57 -2.88 3.62
CA LEU A 282 -1.28 -3.77 2.69
C LEU A 282 -2.22 -3.02 1.74
N MET A 283 -2.72 -1.85 2.15
CA MET A 283 -3.60 -1.04 1.30
C MET A 283 -2.90 -0.50 0.06
N MET A 284 -1.58 -0.39 0.07
CA MET A 284 -0.80 -0.06 -1.12
C MET A 284 -0.28 -1.30 -1.85
N ILE A 285 0.18 -2.33 -1.14
CA ILE A 285 0.77 -3.55 -1.76
C ILE A 285 -0.24 -4.29 -2.64
N ILE A 286 -1.46 -4.52 -2.15
CA ILE A 286 -2.48 -5.32 -2.83
C ILE A 286 -2.90 -4.69 -4.17
N PRO A 287 -3.34 -3.42 -4.25
CA PRO A 287 -3.68 -2.81 -5.53
C PRO A 287 -2.45 -2.63 -6.43
N MET A 288 -1.26 -2.44 -5.87
CA MET A 288 -0.01 -2.37 -6.65
C MET A 288 0.32 -3.70 -7.33
N THR A 289 -0.08 -4.84 -6.76
CA THR A 289 0.07 -6.16 -7.40
C THR A 289 -0.66 -6.22 -8.76
N LEU A 290 -1.75 -5.45 -8.95
CA LEU A 290 -2.47 -5.40 -10.23
C LEU A 290 -1.69 -4.70 -11.34
N LEU A 291 -0.69 -3.87 -10.99
CA LEU A 291 0.10 -3.08 -11.94
C LEU A 291 1.37 -3.80 -12.42
N VAL A 292 1.78 -4.88 -11.77
CA VAL A 292 3.09 -5.52 -11.99
C VAL A 292 3.28 -6.07 -13.40
N MET A 293 2.19 -6.31 -14.14
CA MET A 293 2.23 -6.81 -15.52
C MET A 293 2.25 -5.68 -16.56
N GLN A 294 1.87 -4.46 -16.17
CA GLN A 294 1.74 -3.31 -17.08
C GLN A 294 3.10 -2.69 -17.45
N GLY A 295 4.16 -2.99 -16.69
CA GLY A 295 5.49 -2.47 -17.02
C GLY A 295 6.58 -2.87 -16.03
N LYS A 296 7.81 -2.98 -16.56
CA LYS A 296 9.02 -3.35 -15.80
C LYS A 296 9.22 -2.48 -14.55
N GLN A 297 8.94 -1.18 -14.66
CA GLN A 297 9.10 -0.24 -13.54
C GLN A 297 8.09 -0.48 -12.41
N TYR A 298 6.84 -0.85 -12.72
CA TYR A 298 5.87 -1.23 -11.68
C TYR A 298 6.26 -2.53 -10.98
N ALA A 299 6.70 -3.54 -11.73
CA ALA A 299 7.19 -4.80 -11.16
C ALA A 299 8.40 -4.57 -10.24
N LYS A 300 9.34 -3.75 -10.70
CA LYS A 300 10.52 -3.34 -9.92
C LYS A 300 10.13 -2.68 -8.59
N LEU A 301 9.23 -1.70 -8.63
CA LEU A 301 8.77 -1.01 -7.42
C LEU A 301 7.98 -1.96 -6.51
N PHE A 302 7.17 -2.86 -7.06
CA PHE A 302 6.45 -3.87 -6.28
C PHE A 302 7.40 -4.80 -5.52
N LEU A 303 8.53 -5.21 -6.12
CA LEU A 303 9.53 -6.03 -5.44
C LEU A 303 10.11 -5.32 -4.20
N ILE A 304 10.37 -4.02 -4.30
CA ILE A 304 10.87 -3.22 -3.18
C ILE A 304 9.79 -3.05 -2.12
N VAL A 305 8.63 -2.51 -2.52
CA VAL A 305 7.52 -2.18 -1.61
C VAL A 305 6.94 -3.42 -0.93
N GLY A 306 6.77 -4.51 -1.68
CA GLY A 306 6.31 -5.79 -1.17
C GLY A 306 7.28 -6.37 -0.14
N THR A 307 8.57 -6.46 -0.46
CA THR A 307 9.59 -6.98 0.46
C THR A 307 9.68 -6.12 1.72
N THR A 308 9.81 -4.80 1.56
CA THR A 308 9.91 -3.86 2.68
C THR A 308 8.66 -3.87 3.55
N GLY A 309 7.48 -3.94 2.94
CA GLY A 309 6.21 -3.93 3.65
C GLY A 309 5.86 -5.25 4.31
N PHE A 310 6.29 -6.40 3.79
CA PHE A 310 6.17 -7.66 4.50
C PHE A 310 7.15 -7.74 5.68
N TYR A 311 8.39 -7.26 5.51
CA TYR A 311 9.36 -7.20 6.59
C TYR A 311 8.90 -6.28 7.74
N SER A 312 8.26 -5.15 7.43
CA SER A 312 7.77 -4.23 8.47
C SER A 312 6.64 -4.80 9.34
N LEU A 313 6.02 -5.91 8.94
CA LEU A 313 5.03 -6.62 9.76
C LEU A 313 5.68 -7.59 10.75
N PHE A 314 6.99 -7.85 10.67
CA PHE A 314 7.68 -8.81 11.54
C PHE A 314 7.57 -8.50 13.04
N PRO A 315 7.56 -7.24 13.49
CA PRO A 315 7.33 -6.90 14.90
C PRO A 315 5.98 -7.33 15.46
N LEU A 316 4.98 -7.60 14.62
CA LEU A 316 3.70 -8.15 15.06
C LEU A 316 3.82 -9.59 15.57
N LEU A 317 4.87 -10.28 15.14
CA LEU A 317 5.15 -11.68 15.44
C LEU A 317 6.33 -11.76 16.40
N PHE A 318 6.03 -11.82 17.68
CA PHE A 318 7.03 -11.75 18.76
C PHE A 318 7.33 -13.11 19.39
N THR A 319 6.55 -14.15 19.10
CA THR A 319 6.80 -15.46 19.71
C THR A 319 7.97 -16.19 19.02
N PRO A 320 8.73 -17.04 19.74
CA PRO A 320 9.88 -17.74 19.17
C PRO A 320 9.54 -18.62 17.96
N PHE A 321 8.39 -19.31 17.98
CA PHE A 321 7.95 -20.14 16.87
C PHE A 321 7.62 -19.32 15.62
N GLU A 322 6.96 -18.17 15.80
CA GLU A 322 6.62 -17.27 14.69
C GLU A 322 7.85 -16.64 14.04
N ASN A 323 9.01 -16.60 14.71
CA ASN A 323 10.24 -16.07 14.12
C ASN A 323 10.75 -16.90 12.93
N ILE A 324 10.67 -18.23 13.01
CA ILE A 324 11.04 -19.09 11.88
C ILE A 324 10.00 -18.92 10.77
N LEU A 325 8.72 -18.93 11.15
CA LEU A 325 7.61 -18.83 10.21
C LEU A 325 7.68 -17.52 9.38
N LYS A 326 7.90 -16.37 10.01
CA LYS A 326 7.95 -15.08 9.29
C LYS A 326 9.12 -14.98 8.32
N ILE A 327 10.27 -15.57 8.66
CA ILE A 327 11.43 -15.65 7.75
C ILE A 327 11.10 -16.54 6.55
N LEU A 328 10.56 -17.75 6.79
CA LEU A 328 10.20 -18.67 5.72
C LEU A 328 9.15 -18.08 4.77
N LEU A 329 8.12 -17.44 5.32
CA LEU A 329 7.07 -16.77 4.54
C LEU A 329 7.65 -15.65 3.67
N LEU A 330 8.49 -14.77 4.25
CA LEU A 330 9.14 -13.70 3.50
C LEU A 330 10.02 -14.29 2.39
N MET A 331 10.88 -15.27 2.71
CA MET A 331 11.73 -15.92 1.73
C MET A 331 10.93 -16.53 0.59
N GLN A 332 9.84 -17.25 0.88
CA GLN A 332 8.95 -17.81 -0.13
C GLN A 332 8.41 -16.72 -1.06
N SER A 333 7.89 -15.63 -0.50
CA SER A 333 7.34 -14.53 -1.30
C SER A 333 8.40 -13.85 -2.18
N CYS A 334 9.58 -13.56 -1.63
CA CYS A 334 10.67 -12.95 -2.37
C CYS A 334 11.19 -13.88 -3.47
N ILE A 335 11.49 -15.14 -3.16
CA ILE A 335 11.98 -16.10 -4.15
C ILE A 335 10.99 -16.19 -5.31
N PHE A 336 9.70 -16.37 -5.02
CA PHE A 336 8.67 -16.44 -6.05
C PHE A 336 8.57 -15.14 -6.85
N SER A 337 8.46 -13.97 -6.20
CA SER A 337 8.26 -12.70 -6.88
C SER A 337 9.46 -12.29 -7.73
N PHE A 338 10.70 -12.44 -7.22
CA PHE A 338 11.92 -12.08 -7.95
C PHE A 338 12.18 -12.99 -9.14
N ILE A 339 11.96 -14.31 -9.00
CA ILE A 339 12.14 -15.27 -10.09
C ILE A 339 11.05 -15.09 -11.16
N SER A 340 9.77 -15.04 -10.75
CA SER A 340 8.65 -14.95 -11.70
C SER A 340 8.69 -13.66 -12.52
N LEU A 341 8.76 -12.50 -11.86
CA LEU A 341 8.80 -11.20 -12.53
C LEU A 341 10.11 -11.02 -13.31
N GLY A 342 11.24 -11.46 -12.74
CA GLY A 342 12.54 -11.42 -13.40
C GLY A 342 12.55 -12.21 -14.70
N SER A 343 11.93 -13.39 -14.72
CA SER A 343 11.84 -14.25 -15.91
C SER A 343 10.95 -13.63 -16.99
N ILE A 344 9.75 -13.14 -16.65
CA ILE A 344 8.84 -12.49 -17.61
C ILE A 344 9.54 -11.33 -18.33
N TYR A 345 10.08 -10.39 -17.56
CA TYR A 345 10.63 -9.17 -18.13
C TYR A 345 11.98 -9.38 -18.81
N ARG A 346 12.72 -10.45 -18.48
CA ARG A 346 13.89 -10.87 -19.26
C ARG A 346 13.47 -11.40 -20.63
N HIS A 347 12.43 -12.24 -20.67
CA HIS A 347 11.89 -12.76 -21.92
C HIS A 347 11.34 -11.64 -22.82
N ASP A 348 10.61 -10.66 -22.25
CA ASP A 348 10.12 -9.50 -22.99
C ASP A 348 11.26 -8.67 -23.62
N ASN A 349 12.40 -8.51 -22.91
CA ASN A 349 13.56 -7.80 -23.47
C ASN A 349 14.23 -8.60 -24.58
N TYR A 350 14.37 -9.92 -24.41
CA TYR A 350 14.95 -10.81 -25.42
C TYR A 350 14.13 -10.84 -26.71
N GLN A 351 12.80 -10.86 -26.61
CA GLN A 351 11.91 -10.77 -27.78
C GLN A 351 12.03 -9.44 -28.52
N ARG A 352 12.26 -8.34 -27.81
CA ARG A 352 12.44 -7.01 -28.42
C ARG A 352 13.78 -6.85 -29.11
N ASP A 353 14.84 -7.44 -28.54
CA ASP A 353 16.18 -7.37 -29.09
C ASP A 353 16.95 -8.68 -28.81
N PRO A 354 17.02 -9.61 -29.79
CA PRO A 354 17.72 -10.87 -29.66
C PRO A 354 19.24 -10.72 -29.52
N SER A 355 19.79 -9.55 -29.90
CA SER A 355 21.23 -9.26 -29.75
C SER A 355 21.62 -9.06 -28.28
N ILE A 356 20.66 -8.70 -27.43
CA ILE A 356 20.75 -8.76 -25.97
C ILE A 356 20.58 -10.21 -25.50
N SER A 357 21.31 -11.13 -26.12
CA SER A 357 21.51 -12.47 -25.61
C SER A 357 22.38 -12.35 -24.36
N THR A 358 21.73 -12.16 -23.22
CA THR A 358 22.43 -12.29 -21.93
C THR A 358 22.79 -13.76 -21.77
N THR A 359 24.06 -14.06 -22.06
CA THR A 359 24.84 -15.19 -21.52
C THR A 359 24.23 -15.64 -20.20
N GLY A 360 24.02 -16.94 -20.03
CA GLY A 360 23.27 -17.58 -18.95
C GLY A 360 23.57 -17.07 -17.53
N ASN A 361 23.05 -15.88 -17.18
CA ASN A 361 23.00 -15.40 -15.82
C ASN A 361 21.85 -16.13 -15.14
N ASN A 362 22.17 -17.30 -14.61
CA ASN A 362 21.36 -17.98 -13.63
C ASN A 362 21.15 -17.02 -12.46
N PHE A 363 20.00 -17.11 -11.77
CA PHE A 363 19.68 -16.30 -10.59
C PHE A 363 20.87 -16.22 -9.59
N PHE A 364 21.57 -17.33 -9.42
CA PHE A 364 22.78 -17.45 -8.59
C PHE A 364 24.03 -16.72 -9.13
N GLY A 365 24.15 -16.57 -10.46
CA GLY A 365 25.22 -15.79 -11.08
C GLY A 365 25.09 -14.29 -10.81
N ASN A 366 23.87 -13.76 -10.82
CA ASN A 366 23.58 -12.37 -10.47
C ASN A 366 23.79 -12.08 -8.97
N LEU A 367 23.63 -13.07 -8.09
CA LEU A 367 24.01 -12.92 -6.67
C LEU A 367 25.52 -12.64 -6.50
N LYS A 368 26.39 -13.22 -7.35
CA LYS A 368 27.83 -12.94 -7.30
C LYS A 368 28.16 -11.48 -7.65
N SER A 369 27.33 -10.82 -8.45
CA SER A 369 27.46 -9.38 -8.75
C SER A 369 26.64 -8.49 -7.81
N TRP A 370 26.11 -9.04 -6.71
CA TRP A 370 25.25 -8.34 -5.74
C TRP A 370 24.01 -7.68 -6.35
N GLN A 371 23.59 -8.15 -7.54
CA GLN A 371 22.47 -7.58 -8.27
C GLN A 371 21.29 -8.54 -8.26
N LEU A 372 20.15 -8.12 -7.71
CA LEU A 372 18.93 -8.91 -7.74
C LEU A 372 18.22 -8.74 -9.10
N PRO A 373 17.41 -9.73 -9.53
CA PRO A 373 16.64 -9.61 -10.77
C PRO A 373 15.78 -8.32 -10.77
N LEU A 374 15.78 -7.61 -11.91
CA LEU A 374 15.07 -6.34 -12.15
C LEU A 374 15.56 -5.10 -11.39
N LEU A 375 16.34 -5.27 -10.33
CA LEU A 375 16.84 -4.19 -9.50
C LEU A 375 18.20 -3.68 -9.97
N ASN A 376 18.46 -2.41 -9.65
CA ASN A 376 19.79 -1.82 -9.75
C ASN A 376 20.64 -2.24 -8.55
N ILE A 377 21.95 -2.04 -8.62
CA ILE A 377 22.89 -2.33 -7.52
C ILE A 377 22.47 -1.68 -6.18
N PRO A 378 22.19 -0.36 -6.09
CA PRO A 378 21.83 0.24 -4.80
C PRO A 378 20.53 -0.31 -4.22
N GLU A 379 19.53 -0.60 -5.05
CA GLU A 379 18.26 -1.18 -4.61
C GLU A 379 18.44 -2.64 -4.19
N SER A 380 19.32 -3.38 -4.87
CA SER A 380 19.67 -4.75 -4.50
C SER A 380 20.39 -4.79 -3.16
N LEU A 381 21.34 -3.87 -2.93
CA LEU A 381 22.01 -3.70 -1.64
C LEU A 381 21.02 -3.33 -0.53
N TYR A 382 20.02 -2.49 -0.82
CA TYR A 382 18.94 -2.19 0.12
C TYR A 382 18.14 -3.46 0.48
N ILE A 383 17.71 -4.26 -0.50
CA ILE A 383 16.97 -5.49 -0.19
C ILE A 383 17.85 -6.50 0.56
N LEU A 384 19.11 -6.66 0.17
CA LEU A 384 20.05 -7.55 0.86
C LEU A 384 20.37 -7.07 2.29
N GLY A 385 20.26 -5.77 2.56
CA GLY A 385 20.44 -5.19 3.89
C GLY A 385 19.41 -5.63 4.95
N PHE A 386 18.28 -6.21 4.55
CA PHE A 386 17.35 -6.85 5.48
C PHE A 386 17.96 -8.08 6.19
N VAL A 387 18.94 -8.74 5.58
CA VAL A 387 19.63 -9.90 6.16
C VAL A 387 20.47 -9.50 7.38
N PRO A 388 21.45 -8.58 7.29
CA PRO A 388 22.21 -8.15 8.46
C PRO A 388 21.32 -7.46 9.49
N LEU A 389 20.28 -6.71 9.08
CA LEU A 389 19.30 -6.13 10.01
C LEU A 389 18.56 -7.22 10.81
N GLY A 390 18.10 -8.29 10.13
CA GLY A 390 17.44 -9.42 10.77
C GLY A 390 18.36 -10.19 11.71
N LEU A 391 19.61 -10.41 11.32
CA LEU A 391 20.64 -11.04 12.15
C LEU A 391 20.97 -10.19 13.38
N PHE A 392 21.06 -8.87 13.23
CA PHE A 392 21.27 -7.95 14.35
C PHE A 392 20.10 -7.99 15.33
N ASN A 393 18.86 -7.94 14.82
CA ASN A 393 17.65 -7.95 15.64
C ASN A 393 17.41 -9.28 16.36
N SER A 394 17.95 -10.39 15.87
CA SER A 394 17.80 -11.73 16.47
C SER A 394 19.00 -12.14 17.32
N LEU A 395 20.19 -12.19 16.74
CA LEU A 395 21.42 -12.69 17.36
C LEU A 395 22.23 -11.56 18.01
N GLY A 396 22.44 -10.46 17.29
CA GLY A 396 23.27 -9.34 17.77
C GLY A 396 22.74 -8.72 19.06
N PHE A 397 21.43 -8.57 19.16
CA PHE A 397 20.78 -7.95 20.32
C PHE A 397 20.97 -8.76 21.62
N TRP A 398 20.99 -10.09 21.51
CA TRP A 398 21.31 -10.98 22.63
C TRP A 398 22.82 -11.00 22.93
N LEU A 399 23.65 -11.07 21.89
CA LEU A 399 25.12 -11.15 22.02
C LEU A 399 25.73 -9.93 22.73
N PHE A 400 25.20 -8.73 22.47
CA PHE A 400 25.71 -7.48 23.07
C PHE A 400 25.03 -7.09 24.39
N SER A 401 24.15 -7.93 24.95
CA SER A 401 23.37 -7.63 26.18
C SER A 401 22.64 -6.27 26.15
N LEU A 402 22.28 -5.79 24.95
CA LEU A 402 21.60 -4.50 24.76
C LEU A 402 20.13 -4.53 25.19
N ASN A 403 19.58 -5.72 25.47
CA ASN A 403 18.24 -5.94 26.02
C ASN A 403 17.92 -5.05 27.22
N ALA A 404 18.87 -4.87 28.15
CA ALA A 404 18.65 -4.11 29.38
C ALA A 404 18.77 -2.59 29.19
N ARG A 405 19.55 -2.13 28.19
CA ARG A 405 19.82 -0.69 27.97
C ARG A 405 18.92 -0.05 26.91
N LEU A 406 18.59 -0.77 25.84
CA LEU A 406 17.86 -0.23 24.68
C LEU A 406 16.83 -1.24 24.14
N PRO A 407 15.80 -1.60 24.91
CA PRO A 407 14.83 -2.65 24.55
C PRO A 407 14.07 -2.38 23.24
N PHE A 408 13.89 -1.11 22.86
CA PHE A 408 13.13 -0.72 21.65
C PHE A 408 14.00 -0.47 20.40
N LEU A 409 15.32 -0.61 20.50
CA LEU A 409 16.24 -0.34 19.38
C LEU A 409 15.97 -1.23 18.15
N PRO A 410 15.74 -2.55 18.27
CA PRO A 410 15.45 -3.39 17.11
C PRO A 410 14.17 -2.96 16.35
N LEU A 411 13.15 -2.55 17.10
CA LEU A 411 11.88 -2.06 16.56
C LEU A 411 12.07 -0.74 15.81
N MET A 412 12.84 0.17 16.41
CA MET A 412 13.16 1.47 15.81
C MET A 412 13.98 1.29 14.52
N LEU A 413 15.04 0.48 14.54
CA LEU A 413 15.88 0.22 13.36
C LEU A 413 15.07 -0.39 12.21
N THR A 414 14.21 -1.36 12.52
CA THR A 414 13.30 -1.97 11.54
C THR A 414 12.39 -0.92 10.91
N SER A 415 11.76 -0.08 11.75
CA SER A 415 10.86 0.96 11.28
C SER A 415 11.57 2.00 10.39
N LEU A 416 12.72 2.51 10.83
CA LEU A 416 13.50 3.50 10.09
C LEU A 416 13.98 2.94 8.74
N TYR A 417 14.51 1.71 8.75
CA TYR A 417 15.01 1.06 7.54
C TYR A 417 13.90 0.79 6.52
N CYS A 418 12.74 0.31 6.98
CA CYS A 418 11.58 0.13 6.12
C CYS A 418 11.03 1.48 5.60
N SER A 419 11.01 2.51 6.45
CA SER A 419 10.53 3.82 6.03
C SER A 419 11.38 4.44 4.92
N LEU A 420 12.70 4.23 4.92
CA LEU A 420 13.56 4.72 3.84
C LEU A 420 13.18 4.10 2.48
N GLY A 421 12.96 2.78 2.44
CA GLY A 421 12.56 2.10 1.21
C GLY A 421 11.17 2.50 0.72
N LEU A 422 10.22 2.71 1.63
CA LEU A 422 8.87 3.16 1.28
C LEU A 422 8.84 4.61 0.80
N MET A 423 9.63 5.51 1.41
CA MET A 423 9.81 6.89 0.93
C MET A 423 10.45 6.94 -0.45
N TYR A 424 11.53 6.17 -0.67
CA TYR A 424 12.16 6.02 -1.98
C TYR A 424 11.17 5.54 -3.04
N SER A 425 10.44 4.46 -2.72
CA SER A 425 9.47 3.86 -3.63
C SER A 425 8.30 4.79 -3.95
N PHE A 426 7.85 5.60 -2.98
CA PHE A 426 6.82 6.60 -3.21
C PHE A 426 7.26 7.65 -4.23
N VAL A 427 8.46 8.23 -4.06
CA VAL A 427 8.97 9.24 -4.98
C VAL A 427 9.11 8.67 -6.39
N GLU A 428 9.69 7.48 -6.54
CA GLU A 428 9.83 6.81 -7.83
C GLU A 428 8.46 6.48 -8.47
N PHE A 429 7.51 5.93 -7.69
CA PHE A 429 6.17 5.62 -8.19
C PHE A 429 5.39 6.87 -8.60
N TYR A 430 5.58 7.97 -7.86
CA TYR A 430 4.99 9.25 -8.16
C TYR A 430 5.53 9.82 -9.47
N GLN A 431 6.85 9.87 -9.62
CA GLN A 431 7.50 10.32 -10.86
C GLN A 431 7.11 9.45 -12.06
N LEU A 432 7.04 8.13 -11.87
CA LEU A 432 6.58 7.20 -12.89
C LEU A 432 5.16 7.51 -13.34
N SER A 433 4.25 7.74 -12.40
CA SER A 433 2.85 8.03 -12.68
C SER A 433 2.70 9.32 -13.47
N VAL A 434 3.44 10.37 -13.11
CA VAL A 434 3.48 11.64 -13.86
C VAL A 434 4.06 11.46 -15.27
N ARG A 435 5.21 10.78 -15.42
CA ARG A 435 5.83 10.57 -16.76
C ARG A 435 4.98 9.75 -17.72
N MET A 436 4.30 8.72 -17.21
CA MET A 436 3.41 7.91 -18.03
C MET A 436 2.17 8.70 -18.46
N SER A 437 1.75 9.64 -17.62
CA SER A 437 0.64 10.55 -17.90
C SER A 437 0.97 11.50 -19.06
N THR A 438 2.13 12.15 -19.01
CA THR A 438 2.55 13.09 -20.07
C THR A 438 2.76 12.39 -21.42
N LYS A 439 3.35 11.18 -21.44
CA LYS A 439 3.51 10.39 -22.67
C LYS A 439 2.17 10.03 -23.33
N LEU A 440 1.14 9.77 -22.53
CA LEU A 440 -0.21 9.52 -23.04
C LEU A 440 -0.82 10.77 -23.66
N GLU A 441 -0.47 11.97 -23.20
CA GLU A 441 -0.89 13.24 -23.83
C GLU A 441 -0.16 13.48 -25.16
N ASP A 442 1.16 13.24 -25.20
CA ASP A 442 1.98 13.43 -26.40
C ASP A 442 1.58 12.50 -27.55
N SER A 443 1.44 11.19 -27.26
CA SER A 443 0.99 10.21 -28.27
C SER A 443 -0.40 10.51 -28.82
N ASN A 444 -1.29 11.02 -27.97
CA ASN A 444 -2.64 11.41 -28.37
C ASN A 444 -2.69 12.72 -29.17
N THR A 445 -1.72 13.63 -29.00
CA THR A 445 -1.63 14.87 -29.77
C THR A 445 -0.98 14.66 -31.13
N GLU A 446 -0.06 13.71 -31.27
CA GLU A 446 0.53 13.35 -32.58
C GLU A 446 -0.50 12.75 -33.56
N ILE A 447 -1.46 11.96 -33.08
CA ILE A 447 -2.52 11.35 -33.91
C ILE A 447 -3.48 12.40 -34.49
N VAL A 448 -3.54 13.61 -33.90
CA VAL A 448 -4.53 14.66 -34.26
C VAL A 448 -3.98 15.68 -35.25
N LYS A 449 -2.67 15.68 -35.55
CA LYS A 449 -2.16 16.54 -36.63
C LYS A 449 -2.65 15.97 -37.98
N PRO A 450 -3.51 16.68 -38.74
CA PRO A 450 -3.90 16.22 -40.06
C PRO A 450 -2.63 16.12 -40.89
N LYS A 451 -2.36 14.93 -41.47
CA LYS A 451 -1.35 14.77 -42.51
C LYS A 451 -1.65 15.84 -43.57
N LYS A 452 -0.87 16.92 -43.60
CA LYS A 452 -0.85 17.85 -44.72
C LYS A 452 -0.56 17.01 -45.94
N LYS A 453 -1.58 16.75 -46.77
CA LYS A 453 -1.42 16.22 -48.12
C LYS A 453 -0.49 17.21 -48.82
N ARG A 454 0.77 16.81 -49.02
CA ARG A 454 1.61 17.42 -50.05
C ARG A 454 1.00 16.93 -51.37
N HIS A 455 0.28 17.82 -52.03
CA HIS A 455 -0.06 17.69 -53.44
C HIS A 455 1.17 17.97 -54.29
#